data_AF-A0AAW0KK31-F1
#
_entry.id   AF-A0AAW0KK31-F1
#
_cell.length_a   1.000
_cell.length_b   1.000
_cell.length_c   1.000
_cell.angle_alpha   90.00
_cell.angle_beta   90.00
_cell.angle_gamma   90.00
#
_symmetry.space_group_name_H-M   'P 1'
#
loop_
_entity.id
_entity.type
_entity.pdbx_description
1 polymer ?
#
loop_
_entity_poly.entity_id
_entity_poly.type
_entity_poly.pdbx_seq_one_letter_code
_entity_poly.pdbx_strand_id
1 'polypeptide(L)'
;MVASSYPMHSSRANWSQLVSCSSPREVILGSNLEHQMYCHLLCGLRNSDSIDGIRAPYAISLINVFSLLESKWEQLCDDLEHGVPSSEIFDVVMKDSVTEVFGGPQPELSRRIRVICEDNNWGGIVCKLWPNVRYIRCVTTGSMKQYYPRLKHYAGEVPLLGGDYFALECCVGINLDIMQPPETTRFVLLPTAAYFEFLPFALDEINVVEETVDISGVEEGKMYEVVVTT
;
A
#
# COMPACT_ATOMS: atom_id res chain seq x y z
N MET A 1 0.63 -0.44 -6.29
CA MET A 1 0.66 0.71 -5.36
C MET A 1 -0.42 1.67 -5.83
N VAL A 2 -1.28 2.16 -4.96
CA VAL A 2 -2.30 3.17 -5.30
C VAL A 2 -1.97 4.42 -4.52
N ALA A 3 -1.52 5.47 -5.20
CA ALA A 3 -1.36 6.79 -4.60
C ALA A 3 -2.64 7.60 -4.89
N SER A 4 -3.20 8.28 -3.88
CA SER A 4 -4.44 9.03 -4.04
C SER A 4 -4.32 10.53 -3.83
N SER A 5 -5.31 11.27 -4.34
CA SER A 5 -5.50 12.71 -4.10
C SER A 5 -6.97 13.01 -3.77
N TYR A 6 -7.22 13.88 -2.78
CA TYR A 6 -8.54 14.40 -2.42
C TYR A 6 -8.72 15.88 -2.81
N PRO A 7 -9.76 16.25 -3.59
CA PRO A 7 -10.10 17.65 -3.83
C PRO A 7 -10.96 18.22 -2.69
N MET A 8 -10.49 19.30 -2.03
CA MET A 8 -11.14 19.91 -0.85
C MET A 8 -12.38 20.80 -1.15
N HIS A 9 -12.96 20.79 -2.35
CA HIS A 9 -14.08 21.68 -2.68
C HIS A 9 -15.17 20.99 -3.51
N SER A 10 -16.04 20.19 -2.87
CA SER A 10 -17.29 19.72 -3.47
C SER A 10 -18.23 19.18 -2.38
N SER A 11 -19.38 19.82 -2.16
CA SER A 11 -20.38 19.44 -1.14
C SER A 11 -21.26 18.25 -1.52
N ARG A 12 -20.81 17.39 -2.43
CA ARG A 12 -21.51 16.14 -2.79
C ARG A 12 -20.49 15.01 -2.86
N ALA A 13 -20.45 14.20 -1.80
CA ALA A 13 -19.60 13.02 -1.73
C ALA A 13 -20.10 11.97 -2.74
N ASN A 14 -19.46 11.95 -3.91
CA ASN A 14 -19.56 10.86 -4.86
C ASN A 14 -18.46 9.85 -4.52
N TRP A 15 -18.76 8.55 -4.34
CA TRP A 15 -17.75 7.55 -3.95
C TRP A 15 -16.60 7.43 -4.98
N SER A 16 -16.84 7.79 -6.23
CA SER A 16 -15.82 7.94 -7.29
C SER A 16 -14.84 9.10 -7.06
N GLN A 17 -15.18 10.06 -6.20
CA GLN A 17 -14.32 11.18 -5.79
C GLN A 17 -13.49 10.88 -4.53
N LEU A 18 -13.79 9.79 -3.79
CA LEU A 18 -13.09 9.43 -2.54
C LEU A 18 -11.73 8.71 -2.77
N VAL A 19 -11.42 8.29 -3.99
CA VAL A 19 -10.11 7.72 -4.33
C VAL A 19 -9.76 8.11 -5.76
N SER A 20 -9.29 9.35 -5.97
CA SER A 20 -8.60 9.65 -7.23
C SER A 20 -7.23 8.98 -7.17
N CYS A 21 -7.10 7.81 -7.80
CA CYS A 21 -5.82 7.12 -7.97
C CYS A 21 -4.97 7.88 -9.00
N SER A 22 -3.69 8.10 -8.73
CA SER A 22 -2.77 8.75 -9.68
C SER A 22 -2.53 7.91 -10.93
N SER A 23 -2.73 6.60 -10.84
CA SER A 23 -2.48 5.65 -11.93
C SER A 23 -3.77 5.30 -12.68
N PRO A 24 -3.72 5.26 -14.03
CA PRO A 24 -4.83 4.81 -14.86
C PRO A 24 -5.26 3.38 -14.56
N ARG A 25 -6.48 3.04 -15.00
CA ARG A 25 -7.05 1.70 -14.82
C ARG A 25 -6.22 0.64 -15.55
N GLU A 26 -5.65 1.00 -16.69
CA GLU A 26 -4.83 0.17 -17.56
C GLU A 26 -3.54 -0.24 -16.84
N VAL A 27 -2.94 0.68 -16.06
CA VAL A 27 -1.80 0.36 -15.18
C VAL A 27 -2.23 -0.59 -14.06
N ILE A 28 -3.38 -0.36 -13.44
CA ILE A 28 -3.88 -1.21 -12.33
C ILE A 28 -4.19 -2.64 -12.79
N LEU A 29 -4.72 -2.78 -14.00
CA LEU A 29 -5.15 -4.05 -14.59
C LEU A 29 -4.10 -4.69 -15.51
N GLY A 30 -2.89 -4.14 -15.58
CA GLY A 30 -1.82 -4.63 -16.45
C GLY A 30 -1.49 -6.11 -16.20
N SER A 31 -0.85 -6.77 -17.15
CA SER A 31 -0.54 -8.21 -17.01
C SER A 31 0.85 -8.48 -16.42
N ASN A 32 1.79 -7.54 -16.56
CA ASN A 32 3.17 -7.67 -16.09
C ASN A 32 3.40 -6.84 -14.83
N LEU A 33 3.73 -7.49 -13.71
CA LEU A 33 3.88 -6.86 -12.40
C LEU A 33 5.01 -5.82 -12.36
N GLU A 34 6.14 -6.07 -13.01
CA GLU A 34 7.28 -5.14 -13.04
C GLU A 34 6.92 -3.86 -13.80
N HIS A 35 6.28 -4.00 -14.96
CA HIS A 35 5.78 -2.86 -15.74
C HIS A 35 4.71 -2.09 -14.97
N GLN A 36 3.78 -2.77 -14.29
CA GLN A 36 2.80 -2.09 -13.44
C GLN A 36 3.48 -1.24 -12.36
N MET A 37 4.45 -1.80 -11.63
CA MET A 37 5.15 -1.08 -10.56
C MET A 37 5.88 0.15 -11.11
N TYR A 38 6.57 0.00 -12.24
CA TYR A 38 7.26 1.09 -12.92
C TYR A 38 6.29 2.20 -13.36
N CYS A 39 5.19 1.84 -14.02
CA CYS A 39 4.15 2.77 -14.45
C CYS A 39 3.45 3.46 -13.28
N HIS A 40 3.21 2.74 -12.17
CA HIS A 40 2.69 3.34 -10.94
C HIS A 40 3.63 4.41 -10.37
N LEU A 41 4.94 4.16 -10.36
CA LEU A 41 5.94 5.15 -9.95
C LEU A 41 5.92 6.37 -10.87
N LEU A 42 5.94 6.18 -12.19
CA LEU A 42 5.87 7.28 -13.16
C LEU A 42 4.65 8.18 -12.93
N CYS A 43 3.47 7.57 -12.78
CA CYS A 43 2.23 8.31 -12.52
C CYS A 43 2.27 9.04 -11.17
N GLY A 44 2.83 8.40 -10.14
CA GLY A 44 2.95 8.98 -8.80
C GLY A 44 3.96 10.14 -8.75
N LEU A 45 5.08 10.04 -9.45
CA LEU A 45 6.10 11.09 -9.54
C LEU A 45 5.58 12.28 -10.35
N ARG A 46 4.92 12.01 -11.49
CA ARG A 46 4.28 13.03 -12.34
C ARG A 46 3.30 13.90 -11.58
N ASN A 47 2.57 13.30 -10.65
CA ASN A 47 1.55 13.94 -9.82
C ASN A 47 2.04 14.16 -8.37
N SER A 48 3.35 14.30 -8.18
CA SER A 48 3.98 14.33 -6.84
C SER A 48 3.34 15.33 -5.87
N ASP A 49 2.97 16.51 -6.36
CA ASP A 49 2.38 17.57 -5.53
C ASP A 49 0.91 17.30 -5.16
N SER A 50 0.19 16.39 -5.83
CA SER A 50 -1.20 16.05 -5.50
C SER A 50 -1.35 14.79 -4.65
N ILE A 51 -0.29 14.01 -4.47
CA ILE A 51 -0.35 12.77 -3.67
C ILE A 51 -0.48 13.11 -2.18
N ASP A 52 -1.59 12.69 -1.58
CA ASP A 52 -1.87 12.85 -0.15
C ASP A 52 -1.73 11.54 0.65
N GLY A 53 -1.68 10.39 -0.03
CA GLY A 53 -1.58 9.09 0.61
C GLY A 53 -1.09 8.01 -0.32
N ILE A 54 -0.23 7.13 0.19
CA ILE A 54 0.30 5.97 -0.54
C ILE A 54 -0.30 4.71 0.05
N ARG A 55 -0.85 3.82 -0.78
CA ARG A 55 -1.53 2.61 -0.30
C ARG A 55 -1.10 1.37 -1.06
N ALA A 56 -1.01 0.26 -0.33
CA ALA A 56 -0.91 -1.07 -0.90
C ALA A 56 -1.56 -2.09 0.03
N PRO A 57 -2.00 -3.26 -0.47
CA PRO A 57 -2.54 -4.31 0.39
C PRO A 57 -1.53 -4.75 1.46
N TYR A 58 -0.28 -5.00 1.06
CA TYR A 58 0.76 -5.54 1.93
C TYR A 58 2.04 -4.70 1.91
N ALA A 59 2.76 -4.68 3.03
CA ALA A 59 4.03 -3.94 3.15
C ALA A 59 5.07 -4.38 2.11
N ILE A 60 5.14 -5.67 1.78
CA ILE A 60 6.07 -6.20 0.76
C ILE A 60 5.89 -5.51 -0.61
N SER A 61 4.66 -5.17 -0.99
CA SER A 61 4.40 -4.49 -2.26
C SER A 61 5.05 -3.11 -2.29
N LEU A 62 5.05 -2.38 -1.17
CA LEU A 62 5.72 -1.08 -1.08
C LEU A 62 7.24 -1.22 -1.02
N ILE A 63 7.75 -2.25 -0.33
CA ILE A 63 9.20 -2.55 -0.35
C ILE A 63 9.67 -2.81 -1.78
N ASN A 64 8.92 -3.60 -2.57
CA ASN A 64 9.28 -3.87 -3.96
C ASN A 64 9.25 -2.60 -4.81
N VAL A 65 8.23 -1.75 -4.64
CA VAL A 65 8.15 -0.48 -5.39
C VAL A 65 9.26 0.49 -5.01
N PHE A 66 9.58 0.65 -3.72
CA PHE A 66 10.70 1.51 -3.31
C PHE A 66 12.05 0.94 -3.73
N SER A 67 12.23 -0.38 -3.73
CA SER A 67 13.44 -1.03 -4.27
C SER A 67 13.56 -0.84 -5.80
N LEU A 68 12.43 -0.85 -6.52
CA LEU A 68 12.41 -0.56 -7.95
C LEU A 68 12.77 0.91 -8.21
N LEU A 69 12.23 1.84 -7.42
CA LEU A 69 12.59 3.24 -7.47
C LEU A 69 14.09 3.44 -7.22
N GLU A 70 14.66 2.80 -6.18
CA GLU A 70 16.10 2.80 -5.90
C GLU A 70 16.95 2.37 -7.09
N SER A 71 16.52 1.33 -7.80
CA SER A 71 17.30 0.74 -8.90
C SER A 71 17.08 1.41 -10.26
N LYS A 72 15.96 2.13 -10.44
CA LYS A 72 15.52 2.66 -11.74
C LYS A 72 15.27 4.18 -11.75
N TRP A 73 15.65 4.92 -10.70
CA TRP A 73 15.35 6.34 -10.61
C TRP A 73 15.89 7.16 -11.80
N GLU A 74 17.06 6.79 -12.36
CA GLU A 74 17.63 7.46 -13.53
C GLU A 74 16.72 7.33 -14.75
N GLN A 75 16.28 6.11 -15.05
CA GLN A 75 15.37 5.81 -16.15
C GLN A 75 14.00 6.48 -15.94
N LEU A 76 13.49 6.49 -14.71
CA LEU A 76 12.25 7.18 -14.36
C LEU A 76 12.37 8.70 -14.60
N CYS A 77 13.52 9.31 -14.28
CA CYS A 77 13.78 10.72 -14.54
C CYS A 77 13.89 11.00 -16.04
N ASP A 78 14.57 10.15 -16.80
CA ASP A 78 14.69 10.30 -18.26
C ASP A 78 13.32 10.20 -18.95
N ASP A 79 12.49 9.25 -18.55
CA ASP A 79 11.12 9.09 -19.08
C ASP A 79 10.25 10.32 -18.77
N LEU A 80 10.36 10.89 -17.57
CA LEU A 80 9.66 12.12 -17.19
C LEU A 80 10.18 13.35 -17.95
N GLU A 81 11.49 13.45 -18.13
CA GLU A 81 12.13 14.56 -18.86
C GLU A 81 11.64 14.62 -20.30
N HIS A 82 11.62 13.48 -20.99
CA HIS A 82 11.20 13.40 -22.39
C HIS A 82 9.68 13.25 -22.56
N GLY A 83 8.96 12.90 -21.49
CA GLY A 83 7.53 12.65 -21.53
C GLY A 83 7.16 11.40 -22.34
N VAL A 84 8.06 10.40 -22.38
CA VAL A 84 7.86 9.15 -23.11
C VAL A 84 8.27 7.99 -22.21
N PRO A 85 7.35 7.07 -21.86
CA PRO A 85 7.70 5.90 -21.05
C PRO A 85 8.64 4.95 -21.80
N SER A 86 9.51 4.26 -21.06
CA SER A 86 10.45 3.25 -21.54
C SER A 86 9.88 2.33 -22.62
N SER A 87 10.70 1.99 -23.63
CA SER A 87 10.36 1.00 -24.66
C SER A 87 10.29 -0.43 -24.15
N GLU A 88 10.78 -0.70 -22.93
CA GLU A 88 10.70 -2.01 -22.26
C GLU A 88 9.24 -2.37 -21.90
N ILE A 89 8.37 -1.37 -21.75
CA ILE A 89 6.94 -1.58 -21.49
C ILE A 89 6.26 -2.04 -22.79
N PHE A 90 6.11 -3.36 -22.95
CA PHE A 90 5.49 -3.96 -24.14
C PHE A 90 3.96 -3.89 -24.17
N ASP A 91 3.31 -3.66 -23.03
CA ASP A 91 1.86 -3.48 -22.95
C ASP A 91 1.50 -2.09 -23.49
N VAL A 92 1.05 -2.06 -24.74
CA VAL A 92 0.74 -0.83 -25.48
C VAL A 92 -0.33 -0.01 -24.79
N VAL A 93 -1.39 -0.66 -24.28
CA VAL A 93 -2.53 0.03 -23.65
C VAL A 93 -2.10 0.70 -22.35
N MET A 94 -1.32 -0.01 -21.53
CA MET A 94 -0.74 0.56 -20.32
C MET A 94 0.22 1.71 -20.65
N LYS A 95 1.09 1.54 -21.65
CA LYS A 95 2.06 2.57 -22.06
C LYS A 95 1.38 3.85 -22.56
N ASP A 96 0.35 3.71 -23.39
CA ASP A 96 -0.42 4.84 -23.92
C ASP A 96 -1.10 5.61 -22.77
N SER A 97 -1.72 4.89 -21.82
CA SER A 97 -2.35 5.52 -20.65
C SER A 97 -1.37 6.33 -19.78
N VAL A 98 -0.11 5.88 -19.62
CA VAL A 98 0.91 6.62 -18.87
C VAL A 98 1.39 7.84 -19.66
N THR A 99 1.49 7.73 -20.99
CA THR A 99 1.86 8.84 -21.86
C THR A 99 0.81 9.96 -21.78
N GLU A 100 -0.47 9.61 -21.72
CA GLU A 100 -1.55 10.57 -21.46
C GLU A 100 -1.40 11.26 -20.10
N VAL A 101 -1.02 10.53 -19.05
CA VAL A 101 -0.77 11.09 -17.70
C VAL A 101 0.40 12.09 -17.70
N PHE A 102 1.45 11.84 -18.48
CA PHE A 102 2.56 12.79 -18.59
C PHE A 102 2.09 14.13 -19.16
N GLY A 103 1.27 14.11 -20.21
CA GLY A 103 0.82 15.32 -20.90
C GLY A 103 1.95 16.09 -21.58
N GLY A 104 3.10 15.44 -21.81
CA GLY A 104 4.31 16.00 -22.42
C GLY A 104 5.54 16.04 -21.49
N PRO A 105 6.70 16.51 -22.02
CA PRO A 105 7.98 16.62 -21.31
C PRO A 105 7.91 17.37 -19.97
N GLN A 106 8.59 16.86 -18.92
CA GLN A 106 8.65 17.46 -17.58
C GLN A 106 10.11 17.64 -17.07
N PRO A 107 10.95 18.46 -17.73
CA PRO A 107 12.38 18.57 -17.41
C PRO A 107 12.64 19.10 -15.99
N GLU A 108 11.88 20.09 -15.51
CA GLU A 108 12.08 20.63 -14.15
C GLU A 108 11.71 19.63 -13.05
N LEU A 109 10.67 18.84 -13.26
CA LEU A 109 10.28 17.78 -12.33
C LEU A 109 11.33 16.67 -12.30
N SER A 110 11.82 16.25 -13.47
CA SER A 110 12.89 15.27 -13.60
C SER A 110 14.15 15.73 -12.86
N ARG A 111 14.59 16.98 -13.10
CA ARG A 111 15.75 17.57 -12.40
C ARG A 111 15.57 17.60 -10.88
N ARG A 112 14.38 17.95 -10.38
CA ARG A 112 14.07 17.95 -8.95
C ARG A 112 14.20 16.55 -8.35
N ILE A 113 13.63 15.53 -9.00
CA ILE A 113 13.66 14.15 -8.53
C ILE A 113 15.10 13.61 -8.58
N ARG A 114 15.86 13.90 -9.64
CA ARG A 114 17.27 13.50 -9.79
C ARG A 114 18.12 13.99 -8.62
N VAL A 115 18.03 15.28 -8.27
CA VAL A 115 18.74 15.85 -7.10
C VAL A 115 18.37 15.14 -5.79
N ILE A 116 17.10 14.74 -5.61
CA ILE A 116 16.65 14.03 -4.43
C ILE A 116 17.25 12.61 -4.36
N CYS A 117 17.27 11.89 -5.49
CA CYS A 117 17.72 10.51 -5.55
C CYS A 117 19.26 10.37 -5.51
N GLU A 118 20.00 11.35 -6.05
CA GLU A 118 21.48 11.36 -6.05
C GLU A 118 22.11 11.41 -4.65
N ASP A 119 21.38 11.92 -3.66
CA ASP A 119 21.78 11.96 -2.24
C ASP A 119 22.05 10.54 -1.66
N ASN A 120 21.57 9.48 -2.33
CA ASN A 120 21.66 8.07 -1.91
C ASN A 120 21.15 7.79 -0.47
N ASN A 121 20.51 8.78 0.16
CA ASN A 121 19.87 8.67 1.44
C ASN A 121 18.36 8.48 1.25
N TRP A 122 17.98 7.21 1.26
CA TRP A 122 16.59 6.76 1.09
C TRP A 122 15.73 6.87 2.36
N GLY A 123 16.35 7.27 3.47
CA GLY A 123 15.64 7.59 4.70
C GLY A 123 14.70 8.77 4.51
N GLY A 124 13.41 8.58 4.74
CA GLY A 124 12.39 9.62 4.56
C GLY A 124 12.19 10.07 3.11
N ILE A 125 12.61 9.26 2.13
CA ILE A 125 12.48 9.57 0.70
C ILE A 125 11.04 9.91 0.31
N VAL A 126 10.06 9.32 0.99
CA VAL A 126 8.64 9.51 0.70
C VAL A 126 8.24 10.99 0.86
N CYS A 127 8.64 11.67 1.93
CA CYS A 127 8.38 13.11 2.08
C CYS A 127 9.13 13.97 1.08
N LYS A 128 10.34 13.55 0.65
CA LYS A 128 11.13 14.31 -0.31
C LYS A 128 10.48 14.30 -1.70
N LEU A 129 9.99 13.13 -2.14
CA LEU A 129 9.36 12.95 -3.45
C LEU A 129 7.88 13.38 -3.49
N TRP A 130 7.16 13.16 -2.40
CA TRP A 130 5.73 13.47 -2.28
C TRP A 130 5.52 14.40 -1.07
N PRO A 131 5.73 15.72 -1.22
CA PRO A 131 5.76 16.65 -0.09
C PRO A 131 4.43 16.79 0.65
N ASN A 132 3.32 16.44 0.00
CA ASN A 132 1.97 16.54 0.57
C ASN A 132 1.45 15.19 1.12
N VAL A 133 2.27 14.14 1.12
CA VAL A 133 1.87 12.83 1.62
C VAL A 133 1.63 12.87 3.13
N ARG A 134 0.48 12.35 3.55
CA ARG A 134 0.02 12.39 4.94
C ARG A 134 0.13 11.05 5.64
N TYR A 135 0.12 9.96 4.86
CA TYR A 135 0.20 8.61 5.38
C TYR A 135 0.61 7.60 4.32
N ILE A 136 1.10 6.46 4.80
CA ILE A 136 1.23 5.23 4.02
C ILE A 136 0.34 4.17 4.67
N ARG A 137 -0.56 3.53 3.92
CA ARG A 137 -1.44 2.47 4.46
C ARG A 137 -1.13 1.11 3.83
N CYS A 138 -0.85 0.11 4.67
CA CYS A 138 -0.69 -1.28 4.25
C CYS A 138 -0.81 -2.24 5.44
N VAL A 139 -1.01 -3.53 5.16
CA VAL A 139 -0.90 -4.57 6.19
C VAL A 139 0.58 -4.75 6.57
N THR A 140 0.87 -4.59 7.85
CA THR A 140 2.21 -4.69 8.46
C THR A 140 2.29 -5.80 9.52
N THR A 141 1.18 -6.47 9.84
CA THR A 141 1.11 -7.55 10.83
C THR A 141 1.41 -8.92 10.21
N GLY A 142 1.48 -9.96 11.05
CA GLY A 142 1.76 -11.33 10.60
C GLY A 142 3.12 -11.44 9.90
N SER A 143 3.17 -12.12 8.76
CA SER A 143 4.39 -12.28 7.96
C SER A 143 4.90 -10.96 7.37
N MET A 144 4.08 -9.90 7.34
CA MET A 144 4.50 -8.57 6.85
C MET A 144 5.32 -7.78 7.87
N LYS A 145 5.34 -8.20 9.14
CA LYS A 145 6.06 -7.53 10.24
C LYS A 145 7.54 -7.32 9.94
N GLN A 146 8.17 -8.28 9.29
CA GLN A 146 9.59 -8.22 8.91
C GLN A 146 9.92 -7.03 7.98
N TYR A 147 8.96 -6.54 7.21
CA TYR A 147 9.15 -5.42 6.29
C TYR A 147 8.96 -4.06 6.95
N TYR A 148 8.35 -4.01 8.15
CA TYR A 148 8.02 -2.77 8.84
C TYR A 148 9.25 -1.86 9.09
N PRO A 149 10.41 -2.35 9.57
CA PRO A 149 11.58 -1.49 9.79
C PRO A 149 12.08 -0.82 8.50
N ARG A 150 12.16 -1.59 7.40
CA ARG A 150 12.60 -1.06 6.10
C ARG A 150 11.58 -0.07 5.52
N LEU A 151 10.28 -0.36 5.67
CA LEU A 151 9.24 0.56 5.23
C LEU A 151 9.26 1.86 6.04
N LYS A 152 9.49 1.76 7.35
CA LYS A 152 9.62 2.92 8.25
C LYS A 152 10.83 3.78 7.89
N HIS A 153 11.93 3.17 7.46
CA HIS A 153 13.08 3.90 6.91
C HIS A 153 12.70 4.76 5.70
N TYR A 154 12.03 4.20 4.69
CA TYR A 154 11.57 4.99 3.53
C TYR A 154 10.56 6.08 3.90
N ALA A 155 9.65 5.77 4.82
CA ALA A 155 8.60 6.68 5.25
C ALA A 155 9.13 7.87 6.06
N GLY A 156 10.18 7.66 6.86
CA GLY A 156 10.65 8.65 7.84
C GLY A 156 9.52 9.03 8.81
N GLU A 157 9.22 10.32 8.86
CA GLU A 157 8.18 10.89 9.72
C GLU A 157 6.76 10.61 9.23
N VAL A 158 6.57 10.13 7.99
CA VAL A 158 5.24 9.80 7.49
C VAL A 158 4.62 8.66 8.32
N PRO A 159 3.40 8.84 8.85
CA PRO A 159 2.67 7.79 9.53
C PRO A 159 2.48 6.53 8.67
N LEU A 160 2.78 5.37 9.26
CA LEU A 160 2.42 4.07 8.70
C LEU A 160 1.12 3.62 9.35
N LEU A 161 0.05 3.56 8.56
CA LEU A 161 -1.27 3.12 8.99
C LEU A 161 -1.45 1.63 8.72
N GLY A 162 -1.76 0.87 9.77
CA GLY A 162 -2.11 -0.54 9.67
C GLY A 162 -3.38 -0.76 8.85
N GLY A 163 -3.37 -1.83 8.04
CA GLY A 163 -4.57 -2.36 7.40
C GLY A 163 -5.50 -3.06 8.40
N ASP A 164 -6.66 -3.48 7.90
CA ASP A 164 -7.61 -4.33 8.62
C ASP A 164 -7.26 -5.81 8.38
N TYR A 165 -7.93 -6.72 9.10
CA TYR A 165 -7.78 -8.16 8.94
C TYR A 165 -8.88 -8.74 8.05
N PHE A 166 -8.51 -9.06 6.82
CA PHE A 166 -9.36 -9.70 5.81
C PHE A 166 -8.79 -11.04 5.37
N ALA A 167 -9.68 -12.00 5.10
CA ALA A 167 -9.39 -13.25 4.41
C ALA A 167 -10.25 -13.34 3.13
N LEU A 168 -9.99 -14.33 2.27
CA LEU A 168 -10.82 -14.53 1.07
C LEU A 168 -12.22 -15.03 1.43
N GLU A 169 -12.30 -15.77 2.53
CA GLU A 169 -13.51 -16.38 3.07
C GLU A 169 -14.37 -15.34 3.79
N CYS A 170 -13.77 -14.40 4.54
CA CYS A 170 -14.50 -13.47 5.37
C CYS A 170 -13.71 -12.19 5.73
N CYS A 171 -14.45 -11.12 5.97
CA CYS A 171 -13.96 -9.93 6.67
C CYS A 171 -13.87 -10.21 8.18
N VAL A 172 -12.67 -10.56 8.65
CA VAL A 172 -12.49 -11.05 10.03
C VAL A 172 -12.59 -9.91 11.04
N GLY A 173 -11.75 -8.88 10.91
CA GLY A 173 -11.72 -7.79 11.89
C GLY A 173 -11.14 -6.49 11.40
N ILE A 174 -11.47 -5.40 12.09
CA ILE A 174 -11.02 -4.04 11.77
C ILE A 174 -9.97 -3.57 12.76
N ASN A 175 -9.04 -2.75 12.28
CA ASN A 175 -8.04 -2.13 13.14
C ASN A 175 -8.58 -0.77 13.64
N LEU A 176 -8.98 -0.70 14.90
CA LEU A 176 -9.49 0.54 15.50
C LEU A 176 -8.37 1.52 15.90
N ASP A 177 -7.14 1.04 16.08
CA ASP A 177 -5.97 1.87 16.40
C ASP A 177 -4.90 1.70 15.32
N ILE A 178 -5.20 2.28 14.15
CA ILE A 178 -4.41 2.13 12.92
C ILE A 178 -2.98 2.67 13.00
N MET A 179 -2.63 3.42 14.05
CA MET A 179 -1.31 4.02 14.24
C MET A 179 -0.34 3.12 15.01
N GLN A 180 -0.84 2.04 15.62
CA GLN A 180 0.00 1.13 16.40
C GLN A 180 1.04 0.43 15.50
N PRO A 181 2.26 0.20 16.02
CA PRO A 181 3.21 -0.66 15.36
C PRO A 181 2.67 -2.12 15.31
N PRO A 182 3.20 -2.96 14.41
CA PRO A 182 2.67 -4.30 14.19
C PRO A 182 2.77 -5.22 15.42
N GLU A 183 3.62 -4.91 16.40
CA GLU A 183 3.77 -5.63 17.66
C GLU A 183 2.56 -5.48 18.59
N THR A 184 1.89 -4.32 18.53
CA THR A 184 0.80 -3.93 19.45
C THR A 184 -0.53 -3.73 18.75
N THR A 185 -0.57 -3.92 17.42
CA THR A 185 -1.80 -3.88 16.63
C THR A 185 -2.79 -4.93 17.13
N ARG A 186 -4.03 -4.51 17.33
CA ARG A 186 -5.16 -5.38 17.71
C ARG A 186 -6.28 -5.21 16.69
N PHE A 187 -6.93 -6.30 16.35
CA PHE A 187 -8.10 -6.30 15.49
C PHE A 187 -9.34 -6.56 16.33
N VAL A 188 -10.41 -5.83 16.04
CA VAL A 188 -11.73 -6.07 16.61
C VAL A 188 -12.53 -6.84 15.57
N LEU A 189 -12.95 -8.06 15.93
CA LEU A 189 -13.83 -8.88 15.10
C LEU A 189 -15.10 -8.13 14.75
N LEU A 190 -15.64 -8.38 13.57
CA LEU A 190 -16.92 -7.83 13.13
C LEU A 190 -18.01 -8.90 13.24
N PRO A 191 -18.81 -8.97 14.32
CA PRO A 191 -19.76 -10.07 14.52
C PRO A 191 -20.87 -10.15 13.46
N THR A 192 -21.05 -9.09 12.67
CA THR A 192 -22.01 -9.03 11.58
C THR A 192 -21.45 -9.54 10.24
N ALA A 193 -20.16 -9.83 10.15
CA ALA A 193 -19.51 -10.26 8.90
C ALA A 193 -19.70 -11.77 8.65
N ALA A 194 -19.79 -12.58 9.70
CA ALA A 194 -20.03 -14.01 9.67
C ALA A 194 -20.38 -14.51 11.09
N TYR A 195 -20.72 -15.79 11.22
CA TYR A 195 -20.72 -16.46 12.52
C TYR A 195 -19.31 -16.96 12.84
N PHE A 196 -18.77 -16.56 14.00
CA PHE A 196 -17.39 -16.85 14.40
C PHE A 196 -17.35 -17.78 15.61
N GLU A 197 -16.55 -18.82 15.47
CA GLU A 197 -16.23 -19.79 16.51
C GLU A 197 -14.71 -19.83 16.73
N PHE A 198 -14.29 -20.26 17.91
CA PHE A 198 -12.88 -20.24 18.32
C PHE A 198 -12.49 -21.61 18.84
N LEU A 199 -11.58 -22.27 18.13
CA LEU A 199 -11.01 -23.54 18.55
C LEU A 199 -9.77 -23.24 19.42
N PRO A 200 -9.71 -23.66 20.69
CA PRO A 200 -8.54 -23.43 21.53
C PRO A 200 -7.25 -23.97 20.89
N PHE A 201 -6.17 -23.19 20.97
CA PHE A 201 -4.89 -23.52 20.35
C PHE A 201 -3.74 -23.38 21.35
N ALA A 202 -2.91 -24.42 21.47
CA ALA A 202 -1.67 -24.42 22.24
C ALA A 202 -0.51 -24.95 21.38
N LEU A 203 0.61 -24.20 21.35
CA LEU A 203 1.79 -24.53 20.51
C LEU A 203 2.44 -25.87 20.89
N ASP A 204 2.29 -26.30 22.14
CA ASP A 204 3.00 -27.45 22.71
C ASP A 204 2.13 -28.71 22.83
N GLU A 205 0.84 -28.64 22.51
CA GLU A 205 -0.10 -29.76 22.63
C GLU A 205 -0.51 -30.29 21.26
N ILE A 206 0.09 -31.40 20.86
CA ILE A 206 -0.27 -32.14 19.66
C ILE A 206 -1.47 -33.03 20.04
N ASN A 207 -2.68 -32.59 19.70
CA ASN A 207 -3.95 -33.33 19.82
C ASN A 207 -4.70 -33.25 21.16
N VAL A 208 -5.30 -32.10 21.45
CA VAL A 208 -6.55 -32.09 22.22
C VAL A 208 -7.66 -31.63 21.27
N VAL A 209 -8.60 -32.51 20.96
CA VAL A 209 -9.82 -32.12 20.23
C VAL A 209 -10.71 -31.43 21.26
N GLU A 210 -10.55 -30.12 21.41
CA GLU A 210 -11.43 -29.29 22.22
C GLU A 210 -12.63 -28.83 21.38
N GLU A 211 -13.79 -28.65 22.01
CA GLU A 211 -14.95 -28.05 21.36
C GLU A 211 -14.68 -26.57 21.08
N THR A 212 -15.25 -26.05 19.98
CA THR A 212 -15.23 -24.63 19.70
C THR A 212 -16.02 -23.86 20.76
N VAL A 213 -15.58 -22.62 21.03
CA VAL A 213 -16.34 -21.66 21.83
C VAL A 213 -16.88 -20.54 20.96
N ASP A 214 -18.02 -19.98 21.35
CA ASP A 214 -18.61 -18.78 20.74
C ASP A 214 -17.74 -17.53 21.02
N ILE A 215 -17.99 -16.43 20.31
CA ILE A 215 -17.33 -15.13 20.51
C ILE A 215 -17.41 -14.64 21.96
N SER A 216 -18.48 -14.99 22.68
CA SER A 216 -18.65 -14.63 24.09
C SER A 216 -17.85 -15.52 25.06
N GLY A 217 -17.33 -16.65 24.59
CA GLY A 217 -16.59 -17.64 25.37
C GLY A 217 -15.07 -17.53 25.31
N VAL A 218 -14.52 -16.54 24.56
CA VAL A 218 -13.06 -16.34 24.48
C VAL A 218 -12.52 -15.71 25.77
N GLU A 219 -11.33 -16.14 26.19
CA GLU A 219 -10.66 -15.65 27.40
C GLU A 219 -9.41 -14.82 27.05
N GLU A 220 -9.15 -13.78 27.84
CA GLU A 220 -7.98 -12.91 27.65
C GLU A 220 -6.68 -13.70 27.79
N GLY A 221 -5.76 -13.51 26.84
CA GLY A 221 -4.44 -14.14 26.84
C GLY A 221 -4.40 -15.58 26.32
N LYS A 222 -5.56 -16.20 26.01
CA LYS A 222 -5.62 -17.50 25.33
C LYS A 222 -5.51 -17.34 23.82
N MET A 223 -5.01 -18.39 23.16
CA MET A 223 -4.84 -18.46 21.71
C MET A 223 -5.89 -19.38 21.12
N TYR A 224 -6.39 -19.00 19.94
CA TYR A 224 -7.46 -19.73 19.25
C TYR A 224 -7.22 -19.74 17.75
N GLU A 225 -7.62 -20.83 17.09
CA GLU A 225 -7.87 -20.85 15.66
C GLU A 225 -9.29 -20.33 15.39
N VAL A 226 -9.41 -19.41 14.43
CA VAL A 226 -10.69 -18.81 14.06
C VAL A 226 -11.42 -19.72 13.07
N VAL A 227 -12.60 -20.18 13.44
CA VAL A 227 -13.52 -20.94 12.59
C VAL A 227 -14.65 -20.01 12.17
N VAL A 228 -15.00 -20.02 10.88
CA VAL A 228 -15.99 -19.11 10.32
C VAL A 228 -17.07 -19.86 9.56
N THR A 229 -18.32 -19.44 9.74
CA THR A 229 -19.47 -19.87 8.94
C THR A 229 -20.06 -18.64 8.23
N THR A 230 -20.01 -18.64 6.89
CA THR A 230 -20.37 -17.52 6.01
C THR A 230 -21.58 -17.82 5.14
#